data_AF-A0A9X1N9D4-F1
#
_entry.id   AF-A0A9X1N9D4-F1
#
_cell.length_a   1.000
_cell.length_b   1.000
_cell.length_c   1.000
_cell.angle_alpha   90.00
_cell.angle_beta   90.00
_cell.angle_gamma   90.00
#
_symmetry.space_group_name_H-M   'P 1'
#
loop_
_entity.id
_entity.type
_entity.pdbx_description
1 polymer ?
#
loop_
_entity_poly.entity_id
_entity_poly.type
_entity_poly.pdbx_seq_one_letter_code
_entity_poly.pdbx_strand_id
1 'polypeptide(L)'
;MARGHRSSGGCLMPNLGDFTPDIRTDIADDPDVFTFCGEEFELPATSGAGSFLQFAHKMKLAQEQAERGDAAEKRARTEEGRAAARAEKVQSDMNAMSAVYSLLEGVLGEGQMDRFTRAADRYGVPSEEIFSIVNRLEAAVAGRPTRRSSDSSAGPSTTGPGSTDAGSGRTAPGTELLTEPTDSFRPLTPAEQQRANLQKHLVATGQLASQI
;
A
#
# COMPACT_ATOMS: atom_id res chain seq x y z
N MET A 1 33.81 50.27 4.34
CA MET A 1 32.64 49.45 3.98
C MET A 1 33.02 47.98 4.13
N ALA A 2 32.76 47.39 5.30
CA ALA A 2 33.12 46.02 5.62
C ALA A 2 32.01 45.07 5.15
N ARG A 3 32.34 44.13 4.25
CA ARG A 3 31.44 43.05 3.86
C ARG A 3 31.39 42.06 5.02
N GLY A 4 30.25 42.03 5.71
CA GLY A 4 29.96 41.01 6.71
C GLY A 4 29.86 39.65 6.04
N HIS A 5 30.86 38.80 6.29
CA HIS A 5 30.74 37.37 6.08
C HIS A 5 29.59 36.88 6.95
N ARG A 6 28.45 36.57 6.32
CA ARG A 6 27.44 35.70 6.92
C ARG A 6 28.09 34.34 7.04
N SER A 7 28.57 34.05 8.25
CA SER A 7 28.83 32.70 8.71
C SER A 7 27.58 31.89 8.38
N SER A 8 27.68 31.03 7.37
CA SER A 8 26.74 29.95 7.17
C SER A 8 26.80 29.13 8.45
N GLY A 9 25.88 29.41 9.38
CA GLY A 9 25.60 28.51 10.47
C GLY A 9 25.31 27.18 9.79
N GLY A 10 26.26 26.26 9.89
CA GLY A 10 25.99 24.87 9.56
C GLY A 10 24.77 24.53 10.39
N CYS A 11 23.64 24.30 9.72
CA CYS A 11 22.62 23.45 10.30
C CYS A 11 23.41 22.19 10.66
N LEU A 12 23.74 22.07 11.95
CA LEU A 12 23.92 20.78 12.58
C LEU A 12 22.73 19.99 12.08
N MET A 13 22.98 19.10 11.11
CA MET A 13 21.95 18.20 10.61
C MET A 13 21.37 17.59 11.88
N PRO A 14 20.11 17.91 12.25
CA PRO A 14 19.52 17.27 13.41
C PRO A 14 19.70 15.79 13.17
N ASN A 15 20.31 15.10 14.15
CA ASN A 15 20.59 13.67 14.09
C ASN A 15 19.42 13.01 13.36
N LEU A 16 19.72 12.46 12.18
CA LEU A 16 18.74 11.93 11.25
C LEU A 16 18.19 10.63 11.85
N GLY A 17 17.31 10.78 12.84
CA GLY A 17 16.74 9.71 13.64
C GLY A 17 17.79 8.84 14.31
N ASP A 18 18.05 9.06 15.60
CA ASP A 18 18.50 7.94 16.43
C ASP A 18 17.28 7.02 16.55
N PHE A 19 17.17 6.06 15.63
CA PHE A 19 16.19 4.99 15.70
C PHE A 19 16.75 4.02 16.73
N THR A 20 16.46 4.26 18.01
CA THR A 20 16.73 3.24 19.03
C THR A 20 16.03 1.96 18.56
N PRO A 21 16.76 0.83 18.43
CA PRO A 21 16.18 -0.45 18.02
C PRO A 21 15.16 -1.00 19.01
N ASP A 22 14.89 -0.28 20.10
CA ASP A 22 13.87 -0.58 21.09
C ASP A 22 12.52 -0.03 20.64
N ILE A 23 11.95 -0.61 19.58
CA ILE A 23 10.48 -0.68 19.54
C ILE A 23 10.11 -1.51 20.78
N ARG A 24 9.64 -0.83 21.82
CA ARG A 24 9.31 -1.43 23.12
C ARG A 24 8.11 -2.35 22.96
N THR A 25 8.37 -3.61 22.67
CA THR A 25 7.35 -4.65 22.48
C THR A 25 6.91 -5.33 23.78
N ASP A 26 7.29 -4.79 24.94
CA ASP A 26 7.15 -5.46 26.24
C ASP A 26 5.75 -5.37 26.87
N ILE A 27 4.83 -4.57 26.32
CA ILE A 27 3.44 -4.49 26.79
C ILE A 27 2.47 -4.69 25.61
N ALA A 28 1.65 -5.74 25.69
CA ALA A 28 0.81 -6.24 24.59
C ALA A 28 -0.29 -5.28 24.09
N ASP A 29 -0.49 -4.15 24.77
CA ASP A 29 -1.55 -3.18 24.47
C ASP A 29 -1.02 -1.73 24.27
N ASP A 30 0.28 -1.49 24.43
CA ASP A 30 0.86 -0.16 24.21
C ASP A 30 1.16 0.04 22.71
N PRO A 31 0.95 1.25 22.16
CA PRO A 31 1.32 1.54 20.78
C PRO A 31 2.83 1.49 20.60
N ASP A 32 3.28 0.91 19.50
CA ASP A 32 4.70 0.96 19.13
C ASP A 32 5.04 2.41 18.73
N VAL A 33 6.12 2.98 19.27
CA VAL A 33 6.54 4.35 18.96
C VAL A 33 7.83 4.34 18.16
N PHE A 34 7.94 5.20 17.15
CA PHE A 34 9.18 5.44 16.42
C PHE A 34 9.44 6.93 16.23
N THR A 35 10.71 7.30 16.13
CA THR A 35 11.14 8.69 15.93
C THR A 35 11.50 8.92 14.47
N PHE A 36 10.92 9.95 13.86
CA PHE A 36 11.25 10.40 12.51
C PHE A 36 11.47 11.91 12.51
N CYS A 37 12.64 12.34 12.02
CA CYS A 37 13.04 13.75 12.03
C CYS A 37 12.95 14.45 13.41
N GLY A 38 13.20 13.70 14.48
CA GLY A 38 13.08 14.18 15.87
C GLY A 38 11.65 14.31 16.39
N GLU A 39 10.64 13.88 15.63
CA GLU A 39 9.25 13.78 16.07
C GLU A 39 8.88 12.31 16.34
N GLU A 40 8.10 12.07 17.39
CA GLU A 40 7.57 10.73 17.71
C GLU A 40 6.26 10.46 16.96
N PHE A 41 6.13 9.22 16.50
CA PHE A 41 5.00 8.67 15.78
C PHE A 41 4.57 7.35 16.42
N GLU A 42 3.27 7.17 16.57
CA GLU A 42 2.66 5.98 17.17
C GLU A 42 2.08 5.08 16.08
N LEU A 43 2.35 3.79 16.20
CA LEU A 43 1.81 2.71 15.38
C LEU A 43 0.78 1.97 16.24
N PRO A 44 -0.52 2.09 15.93
CA PRO A 44 -1.55 1.39 16.68
C PRO A 44 -1.26 -0.13 16.73
N ALA A 45 -1.47 -0.73 17.90
CA ALA A 45 -1.39 -2.19 18.07
C ALA A 45 -2.36 -2.92 17.12
N THR A 46 -3.45 -2.26 16.74
CA THR A 46 -4.47 -2.74 15.81
C THR A 46 -4.13 -2.58 14.33
N SER A 47 -2.95 -2.04 13.99
CA SER A 47 -2.52 -1.90 12.58
C SER A 47 -2.57 -3.27 11.90
N GLY A 48 -3.57 -3.45 11.05
CA GLY A 48 -3.88 -4.76 10.50
C GLY A 48 -2.89 -5.16 9.42
N ALA A 49 -2.63 -6.48 9.33
CA ALA A 49 -1.87 -7.07 8.22
C ALA A 49 -2.41 -6.68 6.82
N GLY A 50 -3.67 -6.24 6.73
CA GLY A 50 -4.31 -5.78 5.51
C GLY A 50 -3.57 -4.63 4.82
N SER A 51 -3.09 -3.62 5.56
CA SER A 51 -2.36 -2.49 4.97
C SER A 51 -1.05 -2.97 4.33
N PHE A 52 -0.34 -3.89 4.99
CA PHE A 52 0.89 -4.50 4.48
C PHE A 52 0.63 -5.39 3.26
N LEU A 53 -0.46 -6.17 3.24
CA LEU A 53 -0.83 -6.98 2.07
C LEU A 53 -1.17 -6.11 0.85
N GLN A 54 -1.90 -5.01 1.06
CA GLN A 54 -2.20 -4.06 0.00
C GLN A 54 -0.93 -3.37 -0.52
N PHE A 55 -0.04 -2.98 0.39
CA PHE A 55 1.27 -2.44 0.04
C PHE A 55 2.08 -3.42 -0.80
N ALA A 56 2.23 -4.67 -0.35
CA ALA A 56 2.97 -5.70 -1.06
C ALA A 56 2.41 -5.95 -2.48
N HIS A 57 1.08 -5.97 -2.62
CA HIS A 57 0.43 -6.09 -3.92
C HIS A 57 0.72 -4.89 -4.83
N LYS A 58 0.59 -3.66 -4.33
CA LYS A 58 0.90 -2.44 -5.10
C LYS A 58 2.38 -2.37 -5.50
N MET A 59 3.29 -2.71 -4.59
CA MET A 59 4.72 -2.75 -4.86
C MET A 59 5.08 -3.78 -5.94
N LYS A 60 4.46 -4.97 -5.88
CA LYS A 60 4.62 -5.99 -6.92
C LYS A 60 4.19 -5.46 -8.29
N LEU A 61 3.03 -4.81 -8.39
CA LEU A 61 2.55 -4.23 -9.64
C LEU A 61 3.46 -3.11 -10.16
N ALA A 62 3.96 -2.24 -9.27
CA ALA A 62 4.93 -1.22 -9.63
C ALA A 62 6.21 -1.85 -10.17
N GLN A 63 6.75 -2.87 -9.49
CA GLN A 63 7.94 -3.60 -9.94
C GLN A 63 7.75 -4.24 -11.32
N GLU A 64 6.65 -4.96 -11.55
CA GLU A 64 6.34 -5.54 -12.87
C GLU A 64 6.25 -4.47 -13.97
N GLN A 65 5.75 -3.28 -13.64
CA GLN A 65 5.73 -2.14 -14.56
C GLN A 65 7.14 -1.57 -14.84
N ALA A 66 8.00 -1.47 -13.82
CA ALA A 66 9.39 -1.06 -14.01
C ALA A 66 10.15 -2.04 -14.93
N GLU A 67 9.98 -3.35 -14.69
CA GLU A 67 10.59 -4.40 -15.51
C GLU A 67 10.11 -4.35 -16.97
N ARG A 68 8.83 -4.05 -17.20
CA ARG A 68 8.30 -3.80 -18.56
C ARG A 68 8.93 -2.57 -19.20
N GLY A 69 9.05 -1.47 -18.46
CA GLY A 69 9.72 -0.25 -18.91
C GLY A 69 11.18 -0.53 -19.30
N ASP A 70 11.93 -1.25 -18.48
CA ASP A 70 13.31 -1.64 -18.77
C ASP A 70 13.42 -2.55 -20.00
N ALA A 71 12.51 -3.50 -20.14
CA ALA A 71 12.46 -4.38 -21.31
C ALA A 71 12.10 -3.60 -22.59
N ALA A 72 11.20 -2.62 -22.51
CA ALA A 72 10.83 -1.74 -23.61
C ALA A 72 12.00 -0.83 -24.02
N GLU A 73 12.69 -0.23 -23.04
CA GLU A 73 13.87 0.62 -23.27
C GLU A 73 14.97 -0.15 -24.00
N LYS A 74 15.25 -1.39 -23.59
CA LYS A 74 16.24 -2.28 -24.23
C LYS A 74 15.86 -2.66 -25.67
N ARG A 75 14.57 -2.76 -25.99
CA ARG A 75 14.08 -3.13 -27.34
C ARG A 75 13.92 -1.91 -28.26
N ALA A 76 13.86 -0.70 -27.72
CA ALA A 76 13.58 0.51 -28.46
C ALA A 76 14.70 0.84 -29.47
N ARG A 77 14.34 0.88 -30.75
CA ARG A 77 15.24 1.27 -31.85
C ARG A 77 15.17 2.77 -32.17
N THR A 78 14.15 3.45 -31.68
CA THR A 78 13.88 4.87 -31.92
C THR A 78 13.96 5.66 -30.61
N GLU A 79 14.23 6.95 -30.71
CA GLU A 79 14.27 7.82 -29.54
C GLU A 79 12.89 7.99 -28.89
N GLU A 80 11.84 8.04 -29.70
CA GLU A 80 10.45 8.06 -29.22
C GLU A 80 10.11 6.82 -28.39
N GLY A 81 10.56 5.63 -28.83
CA GLY A 81 10.36 4.40 -28.06
C GLY A 81 11.11 4.40 -26.72
N ARG A 82 12.32 4.99 -26.67
CA ARG A 82 13.05 5.15 -25.40
C ARG A 82 12.38 6.16 -24.49
N ALA A 83 11.88 7.27 -25.03
CA ALA A 83 11.14 8.27 -24.26
C ALA A 83 9.87 7.66 -23.64
N ALA A 84 9.11 6.86 -24.39
CA ALA A 84 7.95 6.15 -23.89
C ALA A 84 8.32 5.15 -22.77
N ALA A 85 9.39 4.37 -22.95
CA ALA A 85 9.87 3.44 -21.94
C ALA A 85 10.32 4.15 -20.64
N ARG A 86 11.00 5.29 -20.76
CA ARG A 86 11.36 6.13 -19.61
C ARG A 86 10.14 6.68 -18.89
N ALA A 87 9.11 7.11 -19.61
CA ALA A 87 7.85 7.55 -19.02
C ALA A 87 7.15 6.41 -18.24
N GLU A 88 7.20 5.18 -18.75
CA GLU A 88 6.65 4.01 -18.06
C GLU A 88 7.38 3.72 -16.74
N LYS A 89 8.71 3.89 -16.70
CA LYS A 89 9.53 3.76 -15.48
C LYS A 89 9.19 4.83 -14.45
N VAL A 90 9.11 6.10 -14.87
CA VAL A 90 8.67 7.20 -13.98
C VAL A 90 7.29 6.92 -13.40
N GLN A 91 6.36 6.40 -14.21
CA GLN A 91 5.04 6.03 -13.72
C GLN A 91 5.09 4.88 -12.69
N SER A 92 5.96 3.90 -12.90
CA SER A 92 6.20 2.84 -11.91
C SER A 92 6.72 3.41 -10.59
N ASP A 93 7.70 4.32 -10.63
CA ASP A 93 8.26 4.96 -9.44
C ASP A 93 7.19 5.74 -8.67
N MET A 94 6.33 6.49 -9.39
CA MET A 94 5.18 7.18 -8.79
C MET A 94 4.19 6.21 -8.14
N ASN A 95 3.94 5.05 -8.75
CA ASN A 95 3.06 4.02 -8.20
C ASN A 95 3.66 3.38 -6.94
N ALA A 96 4.96 3.11 -6.93
CA ALA A 96 5.68 2.60 -5.76
C ALA A 96 5.62 3.59 -4.59
N MET A 97 5.85 4.88 -4.88
CA MET A 97 5.76 5.93 -3.86
C MET A 97 4.31 6.08 -3.32
N SER A 98 3.31 6.03 -4.20
CA SER A 98 1.90 6.03 -3.78
C SER A 98 1.56 4.84 -2.88
N ALA A 99 2.15 3.66 -3.14
CA ALA A 99 1.98 2.49 -2.29
C ALA A 99 2.56 2.71 -0.87
N VAL A 100 3.75 3.31 -0.78
CA VAL A 100 4.38 3.69 0.49
C VAL A 100 3.49 4.63 1.29
N TYR A 101 3.00 5.70 0.67
CA TYR A 101 2.12 6.64 1.37
C TYR A 101 0.79 6.00 1.79
N SER A 102 0.21 5.11 0.96
CA SER A 102 -0.98 4.35 1.33
C SER A 102 -0.75 3.45 2.53
N LEU A 103 0.44 2.84 2.64
CA LEU A 103 0.79 2.03 3.80
C LEU A 103 0.90 2.90 5.04
N LEU A 104 1.65 4.00 4.97
CA LEU A 104 1.86 4.92 6.09
C LEU A 104 0.51 5.47 6.60
N GLU A 105 -0.40 5.87 5.71
CA GLU A 105 -1.75 6.28 6.08
C GLU A 105 -2.54 5.17 6.77
N GLY A 106 -2.35 3.92 6.34
CA GLY A 106 -3.02 2.75 6.91
C GLY A 106 -2.40 2.20 8.20
N VAL A 107 -1.21 2.66 8.61
CA VAL A 107 -0.52 2.19 9.84
C VAL A 107 -0.23 3.30 10.84
N LEU A 108 -0.25 4.56 10.42
CA LEU A 108 -0.15 5.69 11.32
C LEU A 108 -1.53 6.02 11.91
N GLY A 109 -1.55 6.47 13.16
CA GLY A 109 -2.79 6.93 13.79
C GLY A 109 -3.38 8.18 13.13
N GLU A 110 -4.62 8.51 13.49
CA GLU A 110 -5.32 9.69 12.98
C GLU A 110 -4.50 10.98 13.19
N GLY A 111 -4.40 11.81 12.15
CA GLY A 111 -3.65 13.08 12.18
C GLY A 111 -2.12 12.95 12.17
N GLN A 112 -1.57 11.74 12.28
CA GLN A 112 -0.11 11.53 12.24
C GLN A 112 0.45 11.56 10.83
N MET A 113 -0.34 11.16 9.83
CA MET A 113 0.08 11.20 8.42
C MET A 113 0.46 12.61 7.97
N ASP A 114 -0.38 13.60 8.29
CA ASP A 114 -0.09 15.00 7.96
C ASP A 114 1.15 15.54 8.69
N ARG A 115 1.38 15.09 9.94
CA ARG A 115 2.59 15.43 10.69
C ARG A 115 3.82 14.83 10.02
N PHE A 116 3.73 13.56 9.62
CA PHE A 116 4.80 12.84 8.93
C PHE A 116 5.19 13.54 7.63
N THR A 117 4.23 13.86 6.77
CA THR A 117 4.48 14.56 5.49
C THR A 117 5.10 15.92 5.72
N ARG A 118 4.57 16.72 6.67
CA ARG A 118 5.17 18.02 7.01
C ARG A 118 6.60 17.90 7.53
N ALA A 119 6.90 16.87 8.30
CA ALA A 119 8.27 16.61 8.76
C ALA A 119 9.17 16.26 7.57
N ALA A 120 8.76 15.30 6.72
CA ALA A 120 9.51 14.91 5.54
C ALA A 120 9.81 16.10 4.62
N ASP A 121 8.81 16.95 4.35
CA ASP A 121 8.95 18.16 3.53
C ASP A 121 9.88 19.19 4.19
N ARG A 122 9.71 19.44 5.49
CA ARG A 122 10.51 20.42 6.24
C ARG A 122 12.00 20.03 6.24
N TYR A 123 12.30 18.75 6.39
CA TYR A 123 13.67 18.26 6.48
C TYR A 123 14.24 17.78 5.14
N GLY A 124 13.46 17.80 4.06
CA GLY A 124 13.91 17.42 2.72
C GLY A 124 14.29 15.94 2.63
N VAL A 125 13.51 15.07 3.26
CA VAL A 125 13.79 13.64 3.36
C VAL A 125 13.66 12.97 1.98
N PRO A 126 14.70 12.26 1.49
CA PRO A 126 14.63 11.59 0.21
C PRO A 126 13.73 10.35 0.26
N SER A 127 13.17 9.99 -0.90
CA SER A 127 12.27 8.84 -1.07
C SER A 127 12.81 7.53 -0.51
N GLU A 128 14.09 7.28 -0.71
CA GLU A 128 14.83 6.07 -0.30
C GLU A 128 14.80 5.89 1.22
N GLU A 129 14.80 7.00 1.95
CA GLU A 129 14.77 7.00 3.40
C GLU A 129 13.35 6.72 3.92
N ILE A 130 12.32 7.24 3.23
CA ILE A 130 10.92 6.88 3.48
C ILE A 130 10.70 5.37 3.24
N PHE A 131 11.26 4.81 2.16
CA PHE A 131 11.24 3.36 1.92
C PHE A 131 11.94 2.58 3.05
N SER A 132 13.07 3.07 3.55
CA SER A 132 13.77 2.44 4.67
C SER A 132 12.90 2.36 5.93
N ILE A 133 12.13 3.43 6.21
CA ILE A 133 11.17 3.46 7.32
C ILE A 133 10.11 2.38 7.13
N VAL A 134 9.50 2.28 5.96
CA VAL A 134 8.50 1.26 5.66
C VAL A 134 9.03 -0.16 5.90
N ASN A 135 10.25 -0.47 5.47
CA ASN A 135 10.85 -1.79 5.70
C ASN A 135 11.03 -2.09 7.19
N ARG A 136 11.35 -1.08 8.01
CA ARG A 136 11.46 -1.23 9.47
C ARG A 136 10.09 -1.40 10.12
N LEU A 137 9.07 -0.68 9.65
CA LEU A 137 7.68 -0.84 10.11
C LEU A 137 7.17 -2.26 9.81
N GLU A 138 7.47 -2.78 8.63
CA GLU A 138 7.12 -4.16 8.26
C GLU A 138 7.81 -5.18 9.19
N ALA A 139 9.11 -5.02 9.45
CA ALA A 139 9.84 -5.90 10.37
C ALA A 139 9.28 -5.84 11.80
N ALA A 140 8.91 -4.64 12.27
CA ALA A 140 8.31 -4.44 13.59
C ALA A 140 6.96 -5.15 13.71
N VAL A 141 6.07 -4.94 12.73
CA VAL A 141 4.74 -5.56 12.72
C VAL A 141 4.82 -7.06 12.53
N ALA A 142 5.73 -7.56 11.70
CA ALA A 142 5.97 -8.99 11.52
C ALA A 142 6.52 -9.67 12.78
N GLY A 143 7.21 -8.92 13.64
CA GLY A 143 7.71 -9.39 14.93
C GLY A 143 6.66 -9.46 16.04
N ARG A 144 5.46 -8.87 15.85
CA ARG A 144 4.40 -8.87 16.87
C ARG A 144 3.95 -10.31 17.15
N PRO A 145 3.85 -10.73 18.43
CA PRO A 145 3.28 -12.02 18.76
C PRO A 145 1.88 -12.14 18.17
N THR A 146 1.68 -13.08 17.26
CA THR A 146 0.33 -13.41 16.76
C THR A 146 -0.43 -14.02 17.92
N ARG A 147 -1.29 -13.24 18.59
CA ARG A 147 -2.20 -13.78 19.60
C ARG A 147 -3.06 -14.84 18.92
N ARG A 148 -2.81 -16.10 19.25
CA ARG A 148 -3.69 -17.20 18.88
C ARG A 148 -5.05 -16.89 19.50
N SER A 149 -6.13 -16.92 18.73
CA SER A 149 -7.49 -16.79 19.25
C SER A 149 -7.71 -17.90 20.28
N SER A 150 -7.54 -17.58 21.56
CA SER A 150 -7.84 -18.48 22.67
C SER A 150 -9.35 -18.48 22.88
N ASP A 151 -10.09 -19.06 21.94
CA ASP A 151 -11.53 -19.33 22.11
C ASP A 151 -12.05 -20.50 21.25
N SER A 152 -11.21 -21.51 21.05
CA SER A 152 -11.67 -22.86 20.66
C SER A 152 -11.34 -23.86 21.75
N SER A 153 -11.89 -23.63 22.94
CA SER A 153 -11.94 -24.64 24.02
C SER A 153 -13.40 -24.84 24.45
N ALA A 154 -14.14 -25.56 23.61
CA ALA A 154 -15.21 -26.44 24.04
C ALA A 154 -15.48 -27.42 22.90
N GLY A 155 -14.62 -28.44 22.77
CA GLY A 155 -15.08 -29.67 22.12
C GLY A 155 -16.37 -30.12 22.81
N PRO A 156 -17.34 -30.70 22.09
CA PRO A 156 -18.56 -31.20 22.71
C PRO A 156 -18.18 -32.18 23.83
N SER A 157 -18.70 -31.92 25.04
CA SER A 157 -18.42 -32.73 26.23
C SER A 157 -18.88 -34.17 25.98
N THR A 158 -17.93 -35.10 25.82
CA THR A 158 -18.23 -36.53 25.69
C THR A 158 -18.48 -37.13 27.06
N THR A 159 -19.71 -36.99 27.58
CA THR A 159 -20.20 -37.86 28.65
C THR A 159 -21.71 -38.05 28.49
N GLY A 160 -22.08 -39.10 27.75
CA GLY A 160 -23.42 -39.67 27.74
C GLY A 160 -23.28 -41.19 27.62
N PRO A 161 -23.81 -41.98 28.57
CA PRO A 161 -23.78 -43.44 28.48
C PRO A 161 -24.84 -43.92 27.48
N GLY A 162 -24.42 -44.90 26.66
CA GLY A 162 -25.20 -45.89 25.90
C GLY A 162 -26.64 -45.57 25.48
N SER A 163 -26.88 -45.67 24.16
CA SER A 163 -27.98 -46.49 23.63
C SER A 163 -27.73 -46.83 22.17
N THR A 164 -27.65 -48.13 21.91
CA THR A 164 -27.88 -48.77 20.62
C THR A 164 -29.28 -48.44 20.12
N ASP A 165 -29.43 -47.93 18.89
CA ASP A 165 -30.45 -48.47 17.99
C ASP A 165 -30.19 -48.08 16.53
N ALA A 166 -30.63 -48.96 15.65
CA ALA A 166 -30.52 -48.94 14.20
C ALA A 166 -31.34 -47.83 13.54
N GLY A 167 -30.97 -47.40 12.33
CA GLY A 167 -31.84 -46.52 11.55
C GLY A 167 -31.25 -46.02 10.25
N SER A 168 -31.47 -46.79 9.19
CA SER A 168 -31.30 -46.39 7.78
C SER A 168 -32.20 -45.19 7.44
N GLY A 169 -31.70 -44.24 6.65
CA GLY A 169 -32.49 -43.10 6.18
C GLY A 169 -31.78 -42.22 5.16
N ARG A 170 -31.79 -42.66 3.90
CA ARG A 170 -31.60 -41.78 2.72
C ARG A 170 -32.63 -40.65 2.75
N THR A 171 -32.20 -39.39 2.63
CA THR A 171 -32.97 -38.38 1.88
C THR A 171 -32.04 -37.29 1.33
N ALA A 172 -31.94 -37.21 0.01
CA ALA A 172 -31.53 -36.00 -0.70
C ALA A 172 -32.73 -35.06 -0.80
N PRO A 173 -32.55 -33.74 -0.65
CA PRO A 173 -32.97 -32.81 -1.70
C PRO A 173 -32.01 -31.60 -1.76
N GLY A 174 -31.94 -30.77 -2.79
CA GLY A 174 -32.66 -30.65 -4.04
C GLY A 174 -31.94 -29.52 -4.79
N THR A 175 -31.60 -29.79 -6.03
CA THR A 175 -30.90 -28.89 -6.93
C THR A 175 -31.91 -27.86 -7.46
N GLU A 176 -31.94 -26.65 -6.91
CA GLU A 176 -32.63 -25.52 -7.54
C GLU A 176 -31.65 -24.68 -8.37
N LEU A 177 -31.75 -24.90 -9.68
CA LEU A 177 -31.19 -24.09 -10.75
C LEU A 177 -31.84 -22.70 -10.74
N LEU A 178 -31.10 -21.68 -10.28
CA LEU A 178 -31.38 -20.30 -10.65
C LEU A 178 -30.49 -19.92 -11.83
N THR A 179 -31.10 -19.91 -13.01
CA THR A 179 -30.50 -19.43 -14.26
C THR A 179 -30.45 -17.91 -14.21
N GLU A 180 -29.30 -17.35 -13.81
CA GLU A 180 -29.05 -15.91 -13.99
C GLU A 180 -28.78 -15.60 -15.47
N PRO A 181 -29.31 -14.48 -16.00
CA PRO A 181 -29.03 -14.05 -17.36
C PRO A 181 -27.55 -13.68 -17.45
N THR A 182 -26.79 -14.50 -18.17
CA THR A 182 -25.42 -14.23 -18.58
C THR A 182 -25.40 -12.97 -19.44
N ASP A 183 -25.31 -11.81 -18.79
CA ASP A 183 -24.94 -10.57 -19.46
C ASP A 183 -23.47 -10.69 -19.84
N SER A 184 -23.26 -11.02 -21.11
CA SER A 184 -21.97 -11.30 -21.70
C SER A 184 -21.10 -10.05 -21.65
N PHE A 185 -20.33 -9.91 -20.57
CA PHE A 185 -19.22 -8.98 -20.47
C PHE A 185 -18.23 -9.29 -21.59
N ARG A 186 -18.35 -8.57 -22.70
CA ARG A 186 -17.34 -8.54 -23.75
C ARG A 186 -16.29 -7.52 -23.31
N PRO A 187 -15.09 -7.95 -22.88
CA PRO A 187 -14.02 -7.00 -22.58
C PRO A 187 -13.72 -6.19 -23.84
N LEU A 188 -13.79 -4.87 -23.71
CA LEU A 188 -13.46 -3.94 -24.78
C LEU A 188 -12.02 -4.17 -25.22
N THR A 189 -11.81 -4.27 -26.53
CA THR A 189 -10.47 -4.40 -27.07
C THR A 189 -9.69 -3.10 -26.81
N PRO A 190 -8.35 -3.14 -26.65
CA PRO A 190 -7.54 -1.94 -26.44
C PRO A 190 -7.80 -0.83 -27.49
N ALA A 191 -8.11 -1.21 -28.73
CA ALA A 191 -8.45 -0.29 -29.81
C ALA A 191 -9.80 0.43 -29.57
N GLU A 192 -10.81 -0.25 -29.04
CA GLU A 192 -12.10 0.36 -28.69
C GLU A 192 -11.97 1.30 -27.49
N GLN A 193 -11.13 0.94 -26.51
CA GLN A 193 -10.87 1.78 -25.35
C GLN A 193 -10.13 3.09 -25.73
N GLN A 194 -9.18 3.00 -26.66
CA GLN A 194 -8.49 4.17 -27.20
C GLN A 194 -9.44 5.10 -27.97
N ARG A 195 -10.38 4.54 -28.74
CA ARG A 195 -11.40 5.32 -29.46
C ARG A 195 -12.37 6.05 -28.52
N ALA A 196 -12.77 5.40 -27.42
CA ALA A 196 -13.61 6.02 -26.39
C ALA A 196 -12.90 7.19 -25.69
N ASN A 197 -11.58 7.09 -25.44
CA ASN A 197 -10.80 8.17 -24.85
C ASN A 197 -10.64 9.37 -25.79
N LEU A 198 -10.47 9.15 -27.10
CA LEU A 198 -10.40 10.24 -28.09
C LEU A 198 -11.73 11.00 -28.19
N GLN A 199 -12.87 10.30 -28.14
CA GLN A 199 -14.19 10.95 -28.14
C GLN A 199 -14.41 11.82 -26.90
N LYS A 200 -14.00 11.36 -25.72
CA LYS A 200 -14.11 12.16 -24.48
C LYS A 200 -13.30 13.46 -24.57
N HIS A 201 -12.10 13.41 -25.14
CA HIS A 201 -11.28 14.61 -25.30
C HIS A 201 -11.86 15.62 -26.30
N LEU A 202 -12.41 15.15 -27.43
CA LEU A 202 -13.02 16.03 -28.45
C LEU A 202 -14.26 16.78 -27.94
N VAL A 203 -15.07 16.15 -27.08
CA VAL A 203 -16.24 16.81 -26.47
C VAL A 203 -15.80 17.89 -25.47
N ALA A 204 -14.74 17.62 -24.69
CA ALA A 204 -14.20 18.59 -23.73
C ALA A 204 -13.60 19.84 -24.42
N THR A 205 -12.91 19.69 -25.55
CA THR A 205 -12.40 20.84 -26.31
C THR A 205 -13.48 21.57 -27.10
N GLY A 206 -14.54 20.88 -27.55
CA GLY A 206 -15.66 21.52 -28.23
C GLY A 206 -16.50 22.44 -27.34
N GLN A 207 -16.62 22.14 -26.04
CA GLN A 207 -17.38 22.99 -25.10
C GLN A 207 -16.70 24.33 -24.76
N LEU A 208 -15.37 24.42 -24.90
CA LEU A 208 -14.63 25.68 -24.69
C LEU A 208 -14.83 26.69 -25.81
N ALA A 209 -15.15 26.23 -27.03
CA ALA A 209 -15.34 27.10 -28.19
C ALA A 209 -16.72 27.77 -28.26
N SER A 210 -17.69 27.35 -27.45
CA SER A 210 -19.06 27.90 -27.45
C SER A 210 -19.32 28.93 -26.33
N GLN A 211 -18.31 29.29 -25.53
CA GLN A 211 -18.40 30.30 -24.47
C GLN A 211 -17.61 31.59 -24.76
N ILE A 212 -17.15 31.77 -26.00
CA ILE A 212 -16.54 33.01 -26.51
C ILE A 212 -17.49 33.59 -27.55
#